data_AF-A0A0R1GG92-F1
#
_entry.id   AF-A0A0R1GG92-F1
#
_cell.length_a   1.000
_cell.length_b   1.000
_cell.length_c   1.000
_cell.angle_alpha   90.00
_cell.angle_beta   90.00
_cell.angle_gamma   90.00
#
_symmetry.space_group_name_H-M   'P 1'
#
loop_
_entity.id
_entity.type
_entity.pdbx_description
1 polymer ?
#
loop_
_entity_poly.entity_id
_entity_poly.type
_entity_poly.pdbx_seq_one_letter_code
_entity_poly.pdbx_strand_id
1 'polypeptide(L)'
;MRVLLTLTALNLGLVGVFPNNVSSHMLHDQVASFLIYCVIALIIGVRWLLPQITKEFLYLSYGVGVALVVAEVMFRGIGYFSLTAFEMIAFVMAFGWLLMLLDRIESLINVGTESEILANLED
;
A
#
# COMPACT_ATOMS: atom_id res chain seq x y z
N MET A 1 -12.59 -0.57 7.35
CA MET A 1 -11.90 -1.71 6.69
C MET A 1 -12.15 -1.72 5.19
N ARG A 2 -13.37 -2.10 4.75
CA ARG A 2 -13.70 -2.19 3.31
C ARG A 2 -13.52 -0.87 2.56
N VAL A 3 -14.00 0.24 3.11
CA VAL A 3 -13.92 1.56 2.45
C VAL A 3 -12.47 2.00 2.17
N LEU A 4 -11.55 1.84 3.12
CA LEU A 4 -10.13 2.21 2.94
C LEU A 4 -9.42 1.32 1.90
N LEU A 5 -9.68 0.01 1.96
CA LEU A 5 -9.12 -0.94 0.98
C LEU A 5 -9.69 -0.71 -0.42
N THR A 6 -10.99 -0.43 -0.53
CA THR A 6 -11.65 -0.11 -1.80
C THR A 6 -11.17 1.22 -2.36
N LEU A 7 -11.04 2.26 -1.54
CA LEU A 7 -10.47 3.55 -1.95
C LEU A 7 -9.03 3.38 -2.45
N THR A 8 -8.25 2.54 -1.80
CA THR A 8 -6.86 2.29 -2.21
C THR A 8 -6.79 1.50 -3.50
N ALA A 9 -7.57 0.42 -3.63
CA ALA A 9 -7.65 -0.35 -4.87
C ALA A 9 -8.12 0.52 -6.04
N LEU A 10 -9.10 1.40 -5.81
CA LEU A 10 -9.57 2.36 -6.79
C LEU A 10 -8.47 3.36 -7.18
N ASN A 11 -7.76 3.92 -6.22
CA ASN A 11 -6.70 4.89 -6.46
C ASN A 11 -5.52 4.25 -7.22
N LEU A 12 -5.17 3.02 -6.86
CA LEU A 12 -4.14 2.23 -7.52
C LEU A 12 -4.52 1.89 -8.97
N GLY A 13 -5.79 1.56 -9.22
CA GLY A 13 -6.34 1.40 -10.57
C GLY A 13 -6.36 2.70 -11.37
N LEU A 14 -6.71 3.82 -10.73
CA LEU A 14 -6.74 5.14 -11.39
C LEU A 14 -5.36 5.56 -11.89
N VAL A 15 -4.32 5.37 -11.07
CA VAL A 15 -2.93 5.72 -11.44
C VAL A 15 -2.44 4.89 -12.63
N GLY A 16 -2.87 3.63 -12.75
CA GLY A 16 -2.52 2.79 -13.89
C GLY A 16 -3.26 3.15 -15.19
N VAL A 17 -4.44 3.77 -15.09
CA VAL A 17 -5.30 4.10 -16.24
C VAL A 17 -4.90 5.39 -16.92
N PHE A 18 -4.38 6.36 -16.18
CA PHE A 18 -3.93 7.62 -16.74
C PHE A 18 -2.42 7.57 -16.98
N PRO A 19 -1.93 7.57 -18.23
CA PRO A 19 -0.51 7.72 -18.52
C PRO A 19 -0.07 9.19 -18.53
N ASN A 20 1.19 9.42 -18.19
CA ASN A 20 1.81 10.75 -18.17
C ASN A 20 2.01 11.29 -19.61
N ASN A 21 0.99 11.97 -20.15
CA ASN A 21 1.01 12.57 -21.49
C ASN A 21 0.91 14.10 -21.42
N VAL A 22 1.31 14.79 -22.49
CA VAL A 22 1.38 16.27 -22.58
C VAL A 22 0.05 17.00 -22.38
N SER A 23 -1.08 16.32 -22.63
CA SER A 23 -2.44 16.87 -22.40
C SER A 23 -2.93 16.68 -20.95
N SER A 24 -2.42 15.67 -20.25
CA SER A 24 -2.89 15.22 -18.94
C SER A 24 -1.86 15.38 -17.81
N HIS A 25 -0.70 16.01 -18.06
CA HIS A 25 0.40 16.18 -17.09
C HIS A 25 -0.09 16.67 -15.72
N MET A 26 -0.94 17.70 -15.69
CA MET A 26 -1.40 18.31 -14.44
C MET A 26 -2.35 17.40 -13.65
N LEU A 27 -3.21 16.65 -14.33
CA LEU A 27 -4.11 15.68 -13.71
C LEU A 27 -3.35 14.44 -13.26
N HIS A 28 -2.36 14.01 -14.05
CA HIS A 28 -1.50 12.87 -13.74
C HIS A 28 -0.66 13.12 -12.47
N ASP A 29 -0.02 14.30 -12.37
CA ASP A 29 0.74 14.70 -11.19
C ASP A 29 -0.09 14.70 -9.91
N GLN A 30 -1.35 15.11 -10.05
CA GLN A 30 -2.27 15.21 -8.93
C GLN A 30 -2.76 13.83 -8.46
N VAL A 31 -3.02 12.92 -9.40
CA VAL A 31 -3.39 11.52 -9.12
C VAL A 31 -2.20 10.73 -8.56
N ALA A 32 -1.00 10.90 -9.12
CA ALA A 32 0.22 10.26 -8.61
C ALA A 32 0.58 10.72 -7.20
N SER A 33 0.47 12.03 -6.92
CA SER A 33 0.65 12.55 -5.56
C SER A 33 -0.40 12.00 -4.60
N PHE A 34 -1.66 11.90 -5.04
CA PHE A 34 -2.75 11.35 -4.24
C PHE A 34 -2.54 9.87 -3.90
N LEU A 35 -1.88 9.09 -4.77
CA LEU A 35 -1.50 7.71 -4.49
C LEU A 35 -0.54 7.60 -3.30
N ILE A 36 0.51 8.43 -3.29
CA ILE A 36 1.51 8.43 -2.21
C ILE A 36 0.84 8.76 -0.88
N TYR A 37 0.00 9.81 -0.85
CA TYR A 37 -0.75 10.17 0.35
C TYR A 37 -1.69 9.05 0.81
N CYS A 38 -2.39 8.38 -0.11
CA CYS A 38 -3.25 7.24 0.24
C CYS A 38 -2.45 6.05 0.79
N VAL A 39 -1.28 5.75 0.23
CA VAL A 39 -0.42 4.66 0.69
C VAL A 39 0.17 4.97 2.07
N ILE A 40 0.65 6.19 2.30
CA ILE A 40 1.12 6.64 3.62
C ILE A 40 -0.02 6.61 4.64
N ALA A 41 -1.20 7.11 4.29
CA ALA A 41 -2.38 7.06 5.15
C ALA A 41 -2.79 5.62 5.50
N LEU A 42 -2.64 4.68 4.56
CA LEU A 42 -2.86 3.26 4.81
C LEU A 42 -1.81 2.63 5.71
N ILE A 43 -0.53 2.97 5.53
CA ILE A 43 0.56 2.47 6.38
C ILE A 43 0.35 2.94 7.83
N ILE A 44 -0.08 4.18 8.04
CA ILE A 44 -0.46 4.70 9.36
C ILE A 44 -1.71 3.98 9.87
N GLY A 45 -2.70 3.80 9.00
CA GLY A 45 -3.95 3.11 9.30
C GLY A 45 -3.76 1.65 9.70
N VAL A 46 -2.71 0.96 9.22
CA VAL A 46 -2.42 -0.44 9.54
C VAL A 46 -2.27 -0.69 11.04
N ARG A 47 -1.71 0.28 11.78
CA ARG A 47 -1.56 0.22 13.24
C ARG A 47 -2.90 0.07 13.96
N TRP A 48 -3.96 0.65 13.38
CA TRP A 48 -5.34 0.54 13.86
C TRP A 48 -6.11 -0.60 13.19
N LEU A 49 -5.73 -0.98 11.98
CA LEU A 49 -6.38 -2.00 11.15
C LEU A 49 -6.20 -3.41 11.72
N LEU A 50 -5.01 -3.71 12.26
CA LEU A 50 -4.63 -5.05 12.67
C LEU A 50 -3.86 -4.99 14.01
N PRO A 51 -4.56 -4.83 15.14
CA PRO A 51 -3.95 -4.78 16.46
C PRO A 51 -3.19 -6.07 16.86
N GLN A 52 -3.39 -7.17 16.13
CA GLN A 52 -2.77 -8.48 16.34
C GLN A 52 -1.57 -8.77 15.40
N ILE A 53 -1.07 -7.78 14.66
CA ILE A 53 0.04 -7.97 13.72
C ILE A 53 1.38 -8.22 14.45
N THR A 54 2.23 -9.10 13.89
CA THR A 54 3.61 -9.26 14.38
C THR A 54 4.45 -8.01 14.12
N LYS A 55 5.35 -7.70 15.05
CA LYS A 55 6.20 -6.51 14.99
C LYS A 55 7.02 -6.42 13.68
N GLU A 56 7.36 -7.57 13.08
CA GLU A 56 8.13 -7.65 11.82
C GLU A 56 7.40 -7.00 10.65
N PHE A 57 6.10 -7.29 10.47
CA PHE A 57 5.31 -6.69 9.40
C PHE A 57 5.17 -5.17 9.61
N LEU A 58 5.13 -4.73 10.86
CA LEU A 58 5.04 -3.32 11.21
C LEU A 58 6.33 -2.57 10.85
N TYR A 59 7.50 -3.17 11.11
CA TYR A 59 8.79 -2.64 10.63
C TYR A 59 8.89 -2.64 9.12
N LEU A 60 8.41 -3.69 8.45
CA LEU A 60 8.41 -3.76 6.98
C LEU A 60 7.51 -2.68 6.36
N SER A 61 6.34 -2.45 6.95
CA SER A 61 5.42 -1.37 6.57
C SER A 61 6.05 0.00 6.75
N TYR A 62 6.75 0.24 7.86
CA TYR A 62 7.52 1.46 8.04
C TYR A 62 8.68 1.57 7.06
N GLY A 63 9.34 0.47 6.73
CA GLY A 63 10.39 0.43 5.70
C GLY A 63 9.87 0.86 4.33
N VAL A 64 8.72 0.33 3.90
CA VAL A 64 8.05 0.75 2.66
C VAL A 64 7.65 2.23 2.71
N GLY A 65 7.10 2.69 3.83
CA GLY A 65 6.74 4.10 4.01
C GLY A 65 7.95 5.03 3.91
N VAL A 66 9.05 4.69 4.60
CA VAL A 66 10.31 5.45 4.53
C VAL A 66 10.89 5.40 3.13
N ALA A 67 10.87 4.24 2.46
CA ALA A 67 11.36 4.12 1.08
C ALA A 67 10.58 5.00 0.11
N LEU A 68 9.25 5.11 0.27
CA LEU A 68 8.41 6.01 -0.52
C LEU A 68 8.75 7.49 -0.28
N VAL A 69 8.95 7.88 0.99
CA VAL A 69 9.36 9.25 1.34
C VAL A 69 10.76 9.56 0.79
N VAL A 70 11.70 8.62 0.89
CA VAL A 70 13.05 8.78 0.33
C VAL A 70 12.99 8.91 -1.20
N ALA A 71 12.16 8.11 -1.87
CA ALA A 71 11.95 8.21 -3.31
C ALA A 71 11.38 9.59 -3.70
N GLU A 72 10.44 10.12 -2.92
CA GLU A 72 9.87 11.46 -3.13
C GLU A 72 10.93 12.56 -2.96
N VAL A 73 11.76 12.46 -1.91
CA VAL A 73 12.84 13.41 -1.65
C VAL A 73 13.91 13.34 -2.74
N MET A 74 14.26 12.15 -3.23
CA MET A 74 15.20 12.01 -4.36
C MET A 74 14.63 12.59 -5.66
N PHE A 75 13.33 12.42 -5.90
CA PHE A 75 12.65 12.99 -7.06
C PHE A 75 12.61 14.53 -6.99
N ARG A 76 12.04 15.11 -5.92
CA ARG A 76 11.85 16.57 -5.79
C ARG A 76 13.13 17.34 -5.42
N GLY A 77 14.01 16.74 -4.62
CA GLY A 77 15.19 17.41 -4.08
C GLY A 77 16.44 17.30 -4.95
N ILE A 78 16.63 16.16 -5.61
CA ILE A 78 17.84 15.87 -6.41
C ILE A 78 17.54 15.91 -7.90
N GLY A 79 16.28 15.69 -8.32
CA GLY A 79 15.91 15.60 -9.73
C GLY A 79 16.48 14.38 -10.45
N TYR A 80 16.89 13.35 -9.69
CA TYR A 80 17.60 12.18 -10.23
C TYR A 80 16.65 11.22 -10.97
N PHE A 81 15.38 11.18 -10.56
CA PHE A 81 14.35 10.37 -11.21
C PHE A 81 13.56 11.20 -12.23
N SER A 82 13.24 10.60 -13.37
CA SER A 82 12.13 11.10 -14.18
C SER A 82 10.81 10.86 -13.44
N LEU A 83 9.81 11.68 -13.74
CA LEU A 83 8.49 11.61 -13.14
C LEU A 83 7.87 10.21 -13.26
N THR A 84 7.95 9.62 -14.45
CA THR A 84 7.48 8.25 -14.72
C THR A 84 8.26 7.15 -14.00
N ALA A 85 9.58 7.31 -13.80
CA ALA A 85 10.38 6.33 -13.08
C ALA A 85 10.03 6.32 -11.58
N PHE A 86 9.86 7.50 -11.00
CA PHE A 86 9.40 7.65 -9.63
C PHE A 86 8.01 7.03 -9.43
N GLU A 87 7.07 7.31 -10.33
CA GLU A 87 5.70 6.79 -10.28
C GLU A 87 5.66 5.26 -10.35
N MET A 88 6.43 4.64 -11.26
CA MET A 88 6.53 3.19 -11.35
C MET A 88 7.08 2.54 -10.08
N ILE A 89 8.13 3.11 -9.49
CA ILE A 89 8.74 2.60 -8.25
C ILE A 89 7.76 2.71 -7.08
N ALA A 90 7.11 3.87 -6.95
CA ALA A 90 6.12 4.12 -5.89
C ALA A 90 4.92 3.18 -6.03
N PHE A 91 4.44 2.97 -7.27
CA PHE A 91 3.35 2.06 -7.56
C PHE A 91 3.70 0.62 -7.20
N VAL A 92 4.85 0.11 -7.63
CA VAL A 92 5.27 -1.27 -7.36
C VAL A 92 5.47 -1.49 -5.85
N MET A 93 6.06 -0.53 -5.14
CA MET A 93 6.20 -0.63 -3.68
C MET A 93 4.84 -0.63 -2.96
N ALA A 94 3.95 0.28 -3.35
CA ALA A 94 2.61 0.36 -2.78
C ALA A 94 1.79 -0.91 -3.04
N PHE A 95 1.82 -1.41 -4.27
CA PHE A 95 1.10 -2.61 -4.66
C PHE A 95 1.67 -3.86 -4.00
N GLY A 96 2.99 -4.01 -3.98
CA GLY A 96 3.67 -5.10 -3.29
C GLY A 96 3.33 -5.15 -1.80
N TRP A 97 3.34 -4.00 -1.13
CA TRP A 97 2.92 -3.92 0.27
C TRP A 97 1.44 -4.28 0.47
N LEU A 98 0.56 -3.90 -0.45
CA LEU A 98 -0.86 -4.25 -0.40
C LEU A 98 -1.10 -5.76 -0.53
N LEU A 99 -0.34 -6.44 -1.39
CA LEU A 99 -0.39 -7.90 -1.49
C LEU A 99 0.06 -8.57 -0.19
N MET A 100 1.14 -8.08 0.43
CA MET A 100 1.61 -8.60 1.72
C MET A 100 0.58 -8.39 2.83
N LEU A 101 -0.14 -7.26 2.82
CA LEU A 101 -1.22 -7.01 3.76
C LEU A 101 -2.37 -8.01 3.58
N LEU A 102 -2.76 -8.30 2.33
CA LEU A 102 -3.84 -9.24 2.03
C LEU A 102 -3.47 -10.67 2.46
N ASP A 103 -2.25 -11.12 2.12
CA ASP A 103 -1.71 -12.41 2.53
C ASP A 103 -1.73 -12.58 4.06
N ARG A 104 -1.37 -11.51 4.79
CA ARG A 104 -1.41 -11.54 6.25
C ARG A 104 -2.83 -11.63 6.81
N ILE A 105 -3.80 -10.98 6.17
CA ILE A 105 -5.22 -11.08 6.55
C ILE A 105 -5.73 -12.50 6.29
N GLU A 106 -5.40 -13.09 5.15
CA GLU A 106 -5.78 -14.46 4.80
C GLU A 106 -5.22 -15.48 5.81
N SER A 107 -3.93 -15.36 6.16
CA SER A 107 -3.30 -16.20 7.18
C SER A 107 -4.02 -16.11 8.54
N LEU A 108 -4.41 -14.91 8.97
CA LEU A 108 -5.14 -14.74 10.23
C LEU A 108 -6.55 -15.37 10.20
N ILE A 109 -7.22 -15.32 9.05
CA ILE A 109 -8.55 -15.95 8.86
C ILE A 109 -8.43 -17.48 8.89
N ASN A 110 -7.41 -18.03 8.22
CA ASN A 110 -7.19 -19.48 8.16
C ASN A 110 -6.88 -20.06 9.54
N VAL A 111 -6.02 -19.40 10.33
CA VAL A 111 -5.70 -19.80 11.71
C VAL A 111 -6.95 -19.79 12.61
N GLY A 112 -7.81 -18.77 12.47
CA GLY A 112 -9.07 -18.72 13.22
C GLY A 112 -10.00 -19.88 12.90
N THR A 113 -10.13 -20.21 11.61
CA THR A 113 -10.97 -21.32 11.12
C THR A 113 -10.50 -22.68 11.63
N GLU A 114 -9.18 -22.91 11.62
CA GLU A 114 -8.58 -24.17 12.10
C GLU A 114 -8.81 -24.37 13.61
N SER A 115 -8.66 -23.31 14.42
CA SER A 115 -8.91 -23.37 15.86
C SER A 115 -10.36 -23.73 16.19
N GLU A 116 -11.33 -23.26 15.41
CA GLU A 116 -12.75 -23.54 15.61
C GLU A 116 -13.11 -24.97 15.23
N ILE A 117 -12.49 -25.52 14.16
CA ILE A 117 -12.68 -26.91 13.76
C ILE A 117 -12.15 -27.87 14.83
N LEU A 118 -10.95 -27.63 15.35
CA LEU A 118 -10.35 -28.49 16.38
C LEU A 118 -11.18 -28.49 17.67
N ALA A 119 -11.67 -27.33 18.11
CA ALA A 119 -12.55 -27.24 19.27
C ALA A 119 -13.84 -28.07 19.11
N ASN A 120 -14.45 -28.08 17.92
CA ASN A 120 -15.65 -28.87 17.64
C ASN A 120 -15.38 -30.38 17.49
N LEU A 121 -14.12 -30.81 17.36
CA LEU A 121 -13.76 -32.25 17.31
C LEU A 121 -13.42 -32.82 18.70
N GLU A 122 -13.16 -31.97 19.68
CA GLU A 122 -12.86 -32.36 21.07
C GLU A 122 -14.12 -32.42 21.97
N ASP A 123 -15.25 -31.90 21.51
CA ASP A 123 -16.60 -31.96 22.14
C ASP A 123 -17.45 -33.14 21.64
#